data_AF-A0A549YLE2-F1
#
_entry.id   AF-A0A549YLE2-F1
#
_cell.length_a   1.000
_cell.length_b   1.000
_cell.length_c   1.000
_cell.angle_alpha   90.00
_cell.angle_beta   90.00
_cell.angle_gamma   90.00
#
_symmetry.space_group_name_H-M   'P 1'
#
loop_
_entity.id
_entity.type
_entity.pdbx_description
1 polymer ?
#
loop_
_entity_poly.entity_id
_entity_poly.type
_entity_poly.pdbx_seq_one_letter_code
_entity_poly.pdbx_strand_id
1 'polypeptide(L)'
;MKNNKGFTLIETIVATSLVMMVIVSLIPAVNILSKERMSLQQKRSISNELHSELQSYVWTNRHPRLPIHFVKEIKGVRAVFSFTAERELLKGCVTWTNAQKREEKLCLYGYPAK
;
A
#
# COMPACT_ATOMS: atom_id res chain seq x y z
N MET A 1 -4.06 -65.01 3.27
CA MET A 1 -4.20 -63.54 3.33
C MET A 1 -2.82 -62.93 3.56
N LYS A 2 -2.28 -62.17 2.60
CA LYS A 2 -0.94 -61.57 2.70
C LYS A 2 -1.07 -60.24 3.44
N ASN A 3 -0.29 -60.06 4.52
CA ASN A 3 -0.34 -58.89 5.39
C ASN A 3 0.31 -57.67 4.70
N ASN A 4 -0.49 -56.75 4.17
CA ASN A 4 -0.04 -55.60 3.36
C ASN A 4 0.03 -54.27 4.16
N LYS A 5 -0.06 -54.30 5.50
CA LYS A 5 -0.14 -53.08 6.34
C LYS A 5 1.02 -52.09 6.17
N GLY A 6 2.22 -52.59 5.82
CA GLY A 6 3.38 -51.73 5.53
C GLY A 6 3.24 -50.91 4.24
N PHE A 7 2.54 -51.42 3.23
CA PHE A 7 2.32 -50.73 1.96
C PHE A 7 1.38 -49.52 2.14
N THR A 8 0.29 -49.72 2.89
CA THR A 8 -0.65 -48.63 3.24
C THR A 8 -0.01 -47.55 4.10
N LEU A 9 0.88 -47.90 5.03
CA LEU A 9 1.61 -46.92 5.84
C LEU A 9 2.50 -46.03 4.98
N ILE A 10 3.31 -46.61 4.07
CA ILE A 10 4.18 -45.83 3.18
C ILE A 10 3.35 -44.91 2.27
N GLU A 11 2.26 -45.43 1.70
CA GLU A 11 1.35 -44.66 0.85
C GLU A 11 0.77 -43.44 1.59
N THR A 12 0.32 -43.62 2.84
CA THR A 12 -0.19 -42.51 3.65
C THR A 12 0.89 -41.49 4.01
N ILE A 13 2.13 -41.93 4.28
CA ILE A 13 3.25 -41.03 4.57
C ILE A 13 3.61 -40.20 3.34
N VAL A 14 3.66 -40.81 2.16
CA VAL A 14 3.93 -40.10 0.90
C VAL A 14 2.81 -39.10 0.61
N ALA A 15 1.55 -39.51 0.71
CA ALA A 15 0.41 -38.62 0.46
C ALA A 15 0.38 -37.43 1.42
N THR A 16 0.57 -37.66 2.72
CA THR A 16 0.63 -36.58 3.72
C THR A 16 1.83 -35.66 3.54
N SER A 17 2.98 -36.18 3.11
CA SER A 17 4.17 -35.37 2.81
C SER A 17 3.92 -34.41 1.64
N LEU A 18 3.24 -34.88 0.59
CA LEU A 18 2.86 -34.04 -0.55
C LEU A 18 1.89 -32.93 -0.12
N VAL A 19 0.86 -33.28 0.66
CA VAL A 19 -0.10 -32.30 1.20
C VAL A 19 0.62 -31.27 2.07
N MET A 20 1.53 -31.70 2.93
CA MET A 20 2.30 -30.81 3.79
C MET A 20 3.18 -29.85 2.97
N MET A 21 3.83 -30.34 1.91
CA MET A 21 4.63 -29.51 1.01
C MET A 21 3.79 -28.41 0.35
N VAL A 22 2.58 -28.73 -0.10
CA VAL A 22 1.65 -27.75 -0.66
C VAL A 22 1.25 -26.71 0.38
N ILE A 23 0.84 -27.13 1.59
CA ILE A 23 0.43 -26.22 2.66
C ILE A 23 1.57 -25.26 3.04
N VAL A 24 2.78 -25.80 3.24
CA VAL A 24 3.96 -24.99 3.61
C VAL A 24 4.30 -23.98 2.52
N SER A 25 4.06 -24.28 1.24
CA SER A 25 4.28 -23.32 0.15
C SER A 25 3.20 -22.23 0.05
N LEU A 26 1.94 -22.56 0.36
CA LEU A 26 0.82 -21.62 0.22
C LEU A 26 0.77 -20.57 1.33
N ILE A 27 1.12 -20.96 2.57
CA ILE A 27 1.14 -20.03 3.71
C ILE A 27 1.99 -18.76 3.44
N PRO A 28 3.28 -18.86 3.04
CA PRO A 28 4.08 -17.67 2.76
C PRO A 28 3.56 -16.90 1.55
N ALA A 29 3.04 -17.58 0.51
CA ALA A 29 2.48 -16.92 -0.67
C ALA A 29 1.28 -16.02 -0.31
N VAL A 30 0.34 -16.52 0.49
CA VAL A 30 -0.81 -15.74 0.97
C VAL A 30 -0.37 -14.57 1.85
N ASN A 31 0.64 -14.78 2.71
CA ASN A 31 1.18 -13.72 3.55
C ASN A 31 1.80 -12.58 2.74
N ILE A 32 2.52 -12.87 1.66
CA ILE A 32 3.09 -11.85 0.77
C ILE A 32 1.97 -11.06 0.09
N LEU A 33 1.00 -11.75 -0.50
CA LEU A 33 -0.14 -11.11 -1.18
C LEU A 33 -0.94 -10.20 -0.24
N SER A 34 -1.15 -10.63 1.01
CA SER A 34 -1.85 -9.82 2.02
C SER A 34 -1.10 -8.51 2.32
N LYS A 35 0.23 -8.57 2.48
CA LYS A 35 1.07 -7.39 2.72
C LYS A 35 1.08 -6.43 1.53
N GLU A 36 1.15 -6.95 0.31
CA GLU A 36 1.08 -6.13 -0.91
C GLU A 36 -0.27 -5.42 -1.04
N ARG A 37 -1.37 -6.13 -0.80
CA ARG A 37 -2.72 -5.56 -0.80
C ARG A 37 -2.85 -4.44 0.21
N MET A 38 -2.33 -4.62 1.43
CA MET A 38 -2.36 -3.59 2.46
C MET A 38 -1.58 -2.34 2.02
N SER A 39 -0.39 -2.51 1.44
CA SER A 39 0.41 -1.40 0.92
C SER A 39 -0.33 -0.63 -0.19
N LEU A 40 -0.95 -1.36 -1.13
CA LEU A 40 -1.73 -0.75 -2.21
C LEU A 40 -2.97 0.00 -1.69
N GLN A 41 -3.69 -0.56 -0.71
CA GLN A 41 -4.82 0.11 -0.09
C GLN A 41 -4.41 1.39 0.65
N GLN A 42 -3.27 1.36 1.35
CA GLN A 42 -2.69 2.52 2.00
C GLN A 42 -2.34 3.60 0.98
N LYS A 43 -1.61 3.25 -0.08
CA LYS A 43 -1.24 4.16 -1.17
C LYS A 43 -2.47 4.81 -1.82
N ARG A 44 -3.52 4.03 -2.09
CA ARG A 44 -4.79 4.55 -2.63
C ARG A 44 -5.45 5.55 -1.68
N SER A 45 -5.50 5.22 -0.39
CA SER A 45 -6.12 6.09 0.63
C SER A 45 -5.38 7.43 0.73
N ILE A 46 -4.04 7.40 0.76
CA ILE A 46 -3.20 8.60 0.81
C ILE A 46 -3.30 9.40 -0.49
N SER A 47 -3.34 8.74 -1.65
CA SER A 47 -3.53 9.41 -2.95
C SER A 47 -4.88 10.13 -3.03
N ASN A 48 -5.95 9.50 -2.54
CA ASN A 48 -7.27 10.12 -2.53
C ASN A 48 -7.30 11.33 -1.60
N GLU A 49 -6.65 11.23 -0.44
CA GLU A 49 -6.52 12.36 0.48
C GLU A 49 -5.74 13.51 -0.16
N LEU A 50 -4.58 13.21 -0.77
CA LEU A 50 -3.79 14.20 -1.50
C LEU A 50 -4.60 14.87 -2.61
N HIS A 51 -5.40 14.10 -3.34
CA HIS A 51 -6.25 14.63 -4.39
C HIS A 51 -7.33 15.57 -3.83
N SER A 52 -7.99 15.18 -2.74
CA SER A 52 -8.99 16.00 -2.06
C SER A 52 -8.42 17.32 -1.53
N GLU A 53 -7.26 17.26 -0.87
CA GLU A 53 -6.55 18.45 -0.39
C GLU A 53 -6.11 19.34 -1.56
N LEU A 54 -5.51 18.76 -2.60
CA LEU A 54 -5.08 19.51 -3.79
C LEU A 54 -6.26 20.20 -4.48
N GLN A 55 -7.39 19.51 -4.63
CA GLN A 55 -8.62 20.06 -5.18
C GLN A 55 -9.13 21.27 -4.40
N SER A 56 -9.14 21.17 -3.07
CA SER A 56 -9.52 22.29 -2.19
C SER A 56 -8.67 23.53 -2.49
N TYR A 57 -7.34 23.37 -2.61
CA TYR A 57 -6.41 24.47 -2.93
C TYR A 57 -6.57 25.01 -4.36
N VAL A 58 -6.93 24.17 -5.32
CA VAL A 58 -7.16 24.59 -6.72
C VAL A 58 -8.42 25.46 -6.85
N TRP A 59 -9.50 25.12 -6.13
CA TRP A 59 -10.79 25.81 -6.29
C TRP A 59 -11.03 26.99 -5.35
N THR A 60 -10.43 27.02 -4.16
CA THR A 60 -10.80 28.05 -3.17
C THR A 60 -10.28 29.45 -3.50
N ASN A 61 -9.48 29.67 -4.54
CA ASN A 61 -8.85 30.95 -4.94
C ASN A 61 -8.13 31.73 -3.80
N ARG A 62 -8.12 31.18 -2.59
CA ARG A 62 -7.15 31.47 -1.56
C ARG A 62 -5.90 30.83 -2.07
N HIS A 63 -5.00 31.64 -2.63
CA HIS A 63 -3.59 31.27 -2.68
C HIS A 63 -3.08 31.37 -1.25
N PRO A 64 -3.04 30.30 -0.44
CA PRO A 64 -2.19 30.33 0.73
C PRO A 64 -0.77 30.66 0.27
N ARG A 65 0.01 31.36 1.09
CA ARG A 65 1.44 31.59 0.81
C ARG A 65 2.12 30.22 0.67
N LEU A 66 2.32 29.77 -0.57
CA LEU A 66 3.11 28.59 -0.87
C LEU A 66 4.58 28.92 -0.59
N PRO A 67 5.39 27.97 -0.09
CA PRO A 67 5.08 26.57 0.15
C PRO A 67 4.32 26.32 1.46
N ILE A 68 3.47 25.29 1.48
CA ILE A 68 2.82 24.80 2.70
C ILE A 68 3.30 23.40 2.99
N HIS A 69 3.59 23.13 4.26
CA HIS A 69 3.87 21.81 4.77
C HIS A 69 2.97 21.51 5.96
N PHE A 70 2.35 20.34 5.98
CA PHE A 70 1.58 19.87 7.13
C PHE A 70 1.64 18.36 7.25
N VAL A 71 1.38 17.87 8.45
CA VAL A 71 1.33 16.43 8.73
C VAL A 71 -0.11 16.07 8.98
N LYS A 72 -0.56 14.98 8.37
CA LYS A 72 -1.90 14.42 8.56
C LYS A 72 -1.79 12.93 8.85
N GLU A 73 -2.62 12.46 9.76
CA GLU A 73 -2.75 11.03 10.04
C GLU A 73 -3.88 10.45 9.19
N ILE A 74 -3.54 9.43 8.39
CA ILE A 74 -4.47 8.78 7.47
C ILE A 74 -4.47 7.31 7.80
N LYS A 75 -5.56 6.83 8.41
CA LYS A 75 -5.72 5.43 8.83
C LYS A 75 -4.54 4.91 9.69
N GLY A 76 -4.08 5.72 10.64
CA GLY A 76 -2.97 5.37 11.54
C GLY A 76 -1.58 5.62 10.96
N VAL A 77 -1.46 6.16 9.74
CA VAL A 77 -0.19 6.46 9.09
C VAL A 77 0.04 7.97 9.09
N ARG A 78 1.16 8.41 9.67
CA ARG A 78 1.60 9.79 9.57
C ARG A 78 2.15 10.06 8.16
N ALA A 79 1.48 10.94 7.44
CA ALA A 79 1.86 11.36 6.11
C ALA A 79 2.18 12.86 6.11
N VAL A 80 3.27 13.25 5.46
CA VAL A 80 3.74 14.63 5.36
C VAL A 80 3.34 15.17 4.00
N PHE A 81 2.49 16.18 3.99
CA PHE A 81 2.02 16.87 2.80
C PHE A 81 2.87 18.11 2.54
N SER A 82 3.08 18.40 1.27
CA SER A 82 3.84 19.54 0.78
C SER A 82 3.19 20.09 -0.47
N PHE A 83 2.83 21.37 -0.45
CA PHE A 83 2.23 22.05 -1.60
C PHE A 83 3.14 23.19 -2.04
N THR A 84 3.49 23.21 -3.32
CA THR A 84 4.41 24.18 -3.93
C THR A 84 3.87 24.63 -5.28
N ALA A 85 4.03 25.91 -5.60
CA ALA A 85 3.83 26.37 -6.98
C ALA A 85 5.06 25.99 -7.81
N GLU A 86 4.86 25.21 -8.87
CA GLU A 86 5.90 24.87 -9.83
C GLU A 86 5.47 25.37 -11.20
N ARG A 87 6.07 26.50 -11.62
CA ARG A 87 5.67 27.25 -12.83
C ARG A 87 4.21 27.70 -12.73
N GLU A 88 3.34 27.23 -13.62
CA GLU A 88 1.89 27.52 -13.64
C GLU A 88 1.06 26.44 -12.94
N LEU A 89 1.70 25.40 -12.38
CA LEU A 89 1.03 24.26 -11.77
C LEU A 89 1.15 24.30 -10.25
N LEU A 90 0.07 23.89 -9.57
CA LEU A 90 0.12 23.55 -8.16
C LEU A 90 0.57 22.10 -8.02
N LYS A 91 1.72 21.89 -7.38
CA LYS A 91 2.25 20.57 -7.05
C LYS A 91 1.93 20.24 -5.60
N GLY A 92 1.21 19.16 -5.38
CA GLY A 92 1.02 18.55 -4.06
C GLY A 92 1.81 17.25 -4.00
N CYS A 93 2.74 17.12 -3.06
CA CYS A 93 3.46 15.88 -2.77
C CYS A 93 3.18 15.41 -1.36
N VAL A 94 3.07 14.09 -1.18
CA VAL A 94 2.95 13.44 0.11
C VAL A 94 4.05 12.40 0.30
N THR A 95 4.67 12.40 1.48
CA THR A 95 5.65 11.38 1.88
C THR A 95 5.16 10.63 3.11
N TRP A 96 5.38 9.32 3.15
CA TRP A 96 5.00 8.49 4.29
C TRP A 96 5.85 7.22 4.36
N THR A 97 5.88 6.58 5.52
CA THR A 97 6.48 5.25 5.68
C THR A 97 5.41 4.18 5.43
N ASN A 98 5.62 3.32 4.44
CA ASN A 98 4.69 2.26 4.07
C ASN A 98 4.73 1.06 5.05
N ALA A 99 3.80 0.11 4.89
CA ALA A 99 3.73 -1.12 5.68
C ALA A 99 5.01 -1.99 5.62
N GLN A 100 5.87 -1.77 4.63
CA GLN A 100 7.16 -2.45 4.47
C GLN A 100 8.34 -1.64 5.06
N LYS A 101 8.07 -0.60 5.85
CA LYS A 101 9.05 0.32 6.44
C LYS A 101 9.92 1.07 5.42
N ARG A 102 9.41 1.25 4.19
CA ARG A 102 10.07 2.06 3.16
C ARG A 102 9.39 3.42 3.09
N GLU A 103 10.18 4.46 2.86
CA GLU A 103 9.64 5.78 2.57
C GLU A 103 9.12 5.81 1.13
N GLU A 104 7.85 6.19 0.97
CA GLU A 104 7.22 6.41 -0.32
C GLU A 104 6.88 7.88 -0.51
N LYS A 105 6.97 8.34 -1.74
CA LYS A 105 6.59 9.68 -2.16
C LYS A 105 5.64 9.60 -3.34
N LEU A 106 4.55 10.34 -3.27
CA LEU A 106 3.60 10.52 -4.37
C LEU A 106 3.38 12.01 -4.61
N CYS A 107 3.39 12.44 -5.87
CA CYS A 107 3.11 13.82 -6.24
C CYS A 107 1.99 13.86 -7.28
N LEU A 108 1.10 14.83 -7.10
CA LEU A 108 0.03 15.19 -8.03
C LEU A 108 0.18 16.65 -8.43
N TYR A 109 -0.32 16.98 -9.62
CA TYR A 109 -0.27 18.32 -10.19
C TYR A 109 -1.69 18.75 -10.56
N GLY A 110 -1.99 20.02 -10.34
CA GLY A 110 -3.27 20.63 -10.71
C GLY A 110 -3.04 22.00 -11.35
N TYR A 111 -3.88 22.34 -12.33
CA TYR A 111 -3.98 23.70 -12.81
C TYR A 111 -4.79 24.52 -11.81
N PRO A 112 -4.30 25.66 -11.32
CA PRO A 112 -5.11 26.56 -10.51
C PRO A 112 -6.30 27.08 -11.35
N ALA A 113 -7.46 27.24 -10.74
CA ALA A 113 -8.59 27.88 -11.40
C ALA A 113 -8.20 29.33 -11.75
N LYS A 114 -8.54 29.77 -12.98
CA LYS A 114 -8.36 31.16 -13.42
C LYS A 114 -9.38 32.07 -12.76
#